data_AF-A0A9E6JKX9-F1
#
_entry.id   AF-A0A9E6JKX9-F1
#
_cell.length_a   1.000
_cell.length_b   1.000
_cell.length_c   1.000
_cell.angle_alpha   90.00
_cell.angle_beta   90.00
_cell.angle_gamma   90.00
#
_symmetry.space_group_name_H-M   'P 1'
#
loop_
_entity.id
_entity.type
_entity.pdbx_description
1 polymer ?
#
loop_
_entity_poly.entity_id
_entity_poly.type
_entity_poly.pdbx_seq_one_letter_code
_entity_poly.pdbx_strand_id
1 'polypeptide(L)' 'FNKKLEGVAARLDVELPRIIIPVRPGRNLSIIIEVAAMNQRLKKSGYHTAREFNKTLISWLQNGEVPRRP' A
#
# COMPACT_ATOMS: atom_id res chain seq x y z
N PHE A 1 12.10 -12.74 -4.01
CA PHE A 1 12.86 -12.19 -2.87
C PHE A 1 12.05 -11.09 -2.21
N ASN A 2 11.34 -11.23 -1.10
CA ASN A 2 11.16 -12.31 -0.14
C ASN A 2 9.78 -12.05 0.50
N LYS A 3 8.87 -13.03 0.45
CA LYS A 3 7.47 -12.90 0.84
C LYS A 3 7.35 -13.17 2.35
N LYS A 4 7.86 -12.26 3.20
CA LYS A 4 7.67 -12.30 4.67
C LYS A 4 8.17 -11.00 5.33
N LEU A 5 7.46 -9.87 5.20
CA LEU A 5 7.91 -8.60 5.80
C LEU A 5 6.79 -7.78 6.44
N GLU A 6 5.72 -8.41 6.92
CA GLU A 6 4.84 -7.83 7.95
C GLU A 6 5.39 -8.33 9.29
N GLY A 7 6.47 -7.70 9.76
CA GLY A 7 7.16 -8.10 10.99
C GLY A 7 6.73 -7.21 12.15
N VAL A 8 5.95 -7.78 13.07
CA VAL A 8 5.54 -7.13 14.33
C VAL A 8 6.76 -6.71 15.13
N ALA A 9 6.82 -5.42 15.48
CA ALA A 9 7.82 -4.90 16.40
C ALA A 9 7.21 -4.92 17.81
N ALA A 10 7.73 -5.77 18.69
CA ALA A 10 7.28 -5.84 20.07
C ALA A 10 8.00 -4.79 20.93
N ARG A 11 7.24 -3.90 21.55
CA ARG A 11 7.72 -2.98 22.60
C ARG A 11 6.61 -2.92 23.66
N LEU A 12 6.96 -3.15 24.93
CA LEU A 12 6.01 -3.12 26.05
C LEU A 12 4.82 -4.10 25.90
N ASP A 13 5.08 -5.31 25.43
CA ASP A 13 4.06 -6.38 25.24
C ASP A 13 2.93 -6.04 24.25
N VAL A 14 3.14 -5.00 23.42
CA VAL A 14 2.22 -4.62 22.35
C VAL A 14 2.88 -4.86 21.00
N GLU A 15 2.14 -5.54 20.13
CA GLU A 15 2.50 -5.78 18.74
C GLU A 15 2.20 -4.54 17.89
N LEU A 16 3.24 -3.91 17.35
CA LEU A 16 3.10 -2.75 16.47
C LEU A 16 3.21 -3.14 14.98
N PRO A 17 2.32 -2.62 14.12
CA PRO A 17 2.42 -2.83 12.68
C PRO A 17 3.63 -2.06 12.11
N ARG A 18 4.45 -2.75 11.32
CA ARG A 18 5.67 -2.21 10.74
C ARG A 18 5.60 -2.21 9.21
N ILE A 19 6.01 -1.09 8.60
CA ILE A 19 6.13 -0.92 7.16
C ILE A 19 7.58 -0.53 6.84
N ILE A 20 8.21 -1.19 5.88
CA ILE A 20 9.57 -0.87 5.42
C ILE A 20 9.47 -0.13 4.08
N ILE A 21 10.03 1.08 4.05
CA ILE A 21 10.04 1.93 2.85
C ILE A 21 11.50 2.10 2.40
N PRO A 22 11.86 1.65 1.18
CA PRO A 22 13.21 1.82 0.68
C PRO A 22 13.47 3.29 0.35
N VAL A 23 14.54 3.86 0.90
CA VAL A 23 14.97 5.22 0.59
C VAL A 23 15.76 5.26 -0.72
N ARG A 24 15.40 6.17 -1.61
CA ARG A 24 16.13 6.45 -2.84
C ARG A 24 16.29 7.97 -2.99
N PRO A 25 17.46 8.47 -3.40
CA PRO A 25 17.64 9.90 -3.65
C PRO A 25 16.71 10.36 -4.76
N GLY A 26 16.23 11.62 -4.68
CA GLY A 26 15.29 12.20 -5.66
C GLY A 26 13.80 11.95 -5.37
N ARG A 27 13.45 11.41 -4.20
CA ARG A 27 12.06 11.23 -3.74
C ARG A 27 11.81 12.02 -2.46
N ASN A 28 10.67 12.71 -2.37
CA ASN A 28 10.25 13.40 -1.15
C ASN A 28 9.76 12.38 -0.10
N LEU A 29 10.52 12.22 0.98
CA LEU A 29 10.22 11.26 2.05
C LEU A 29 8.94 11.62 2.82
N SER A 30 8.64 12.90 3.00
CA SER A 30 7.45 13.36 3.73
C SER A 30 6.17 12.87 3.04
N ILE A 31 6.10 13.03 1.71
CA ILE A 31 4.96 12.56 0.92
C ILE A 31 4.83 11.03 1.01
N ILE A 32 5.95 10.32 0.95
CA ILE A 32 5.93 8.85 1.03
C ILE A 32 5.41 8.38 2.40
N ILE A 33 5.82 9.03 3.48
CA ILE A 33 5.34 8.74 4.83
C ILE A 33 3.84 9.05 4.97
N GLU A 34 3.38 10.18 4.43
CA GLU A 34 1.97 10.56 4.45
C GLU A 34 1.08 9.52 3.76
N VAL A 35 1.47 9.10 2.54
CA VAL A 35 0.74 8.09 1.77
C VAL A 35 0.78 6.74 2.50
N ALA A 36 1.92 6.38 3.10
CA ALA A 36 2.02 5.15 3.88
C ALA A 36 1.09 5.16 5.10
N ALA A 37 0.99 6.29 5.81
CA ALA A 37 0.08 6.46 6.95
C ALA A 37 -1.39 6.41 6.52
N MET A 38 -1.75 7.08 5.42
CA MET A 38 -3.11 7.05 4.88
C MET A 38 -3.50 5.63 4.46
N ASN A 39 -2.62 4.92 3.75
CA ASN A 39 -2.86 3.54 3.34
C ASN A 39 -3.00 2.61 4.55
N GLN A 40 -2.21 2.81 5.61
CA GLN A 40 -2.35 2.03 6.84
C GLN A 40 -3.70 2.29 7.53
N ARG A 41 -4.17 3.53 7.53
CA ARG A 41 -5.51 3.87 8.04
C ARG A 41 -6.62 3.21 7.22
N LEU A 42 -6.50 3.19 5.90
CA LEU A 42 -7.45 2.51 5.00
C LEU A 42 -7.49 1.01 5.24
N LYS A 43 -6.32 0.36 5.36
CA LYS A 43 -6.23 -1.06 5.71
C LYS A 43 -6.91 -1.37 7.04
N LYS A 44 -6.72 -0.53 8.07
CA LYS A 44 -7.40 -0.67 9.37
C LYS A 44 -8.91 -0.52 9.26
N SER A 45 -9.39 0.30 8.32
CA SER A 45 -10.81 0.50 8.02
C SER A 45 -11.41 -0.61 7.14
N GLY A 46 -10.66 -1.67 6.81
CA GLY A 46 -11.11 -2.76 5.94
C GLY A 46 -11.06 -2.44 4.44
N TYR A 47 -10.51 -1.29 4.04
CA TYR A 47 -10.40 -0.90 2.64
C TYR A 47 -9.05 -1.36 2.06
N HIS A 48 -9.10 -2.42 1.26
CA HIS A 48 -7.93 -2.99 0.59
C HIS A 48 -7.75 -2.38 -0.80
N THR A 49 -6.98 -1.30 -0.88
CA THR A 49 -6.64 -0.59 -2.13
C THR A 49 -6.16 -1.52 -3.25
N ALA A 50 -5.36 -2.54 -2.92
CA ALA A 50 -4.90 -3.54 -3.88
C ALA A 50 -6.02 -4.40 -4.48
N ARG A 51 -7.07 -4.71 -3.70
CA ARG A 51 -8.20 -5.53 -4.15
C ARG A 51 -9.10 -4.74 -5.10
N GLU A 52 -9.36 -3.47 -4.75
CA GLU A 52 -10.11 -2.56 -5.61
C GLU A 52 -9.37 -2.31 -6.91
N PHE A 53 -8.07 -2.03 -6.86
CA PHE A 53 -7.23 -1.92 -8.04
C PHE A 53 -7.30 -3.17 -8.93
N ASN A 54 -7.25 -4.36 -8.35
CA ASN A 54 -7.35 -5.61 -9.11
C ASN A 54 -8.72 -5.79 -9.78
N LYS A 55 -9.82 -5.46 -9.09
CA LYS A 55 -11.17 -5.49 -9.70
C LYS A 55 -11.27 -4.54 -10.88
N THR A 56 -10.76 -3.32 -10.72
CA THR A 56 -10.76 -2.31 -11.79
C THR A 56 -9.90 -2.78 -12.97
N LEU A 57 -8.71 -3.35 -12.71
CA LEU A 57 -7.83 -3.90 -13.74
C LEU A 57 -8.50 -5.04 -14.52
N ILE A 58 -9.15 -5.98 -13.83
CA ILE A 58 -9.87 -7.10 -14.45
C ILE A 58 -11.00 -6.57 -15.33
N SER A 59 -11.75 -5.58 -14.86
CA SER A 59 -12.81 -4.93 -15.66
C SER A 59 -12.26 -4.30 -16.94
N TRP A 60 -11.10 -3.64 -16.89
CA TRP A 60 -10.48 -3.06 -18.08
C TRP A 60 -10.01 -4.14 -19.07
N LEU A 61 -9.43 -5.22 -18.57
CA LEU A 61 -8.99 -6.34 -19.41
C LEU A 61 -10.18 -7.02 -20.11
N GLN A 62 -11.33 -7.12 -19.44
CA GLN A 62 -12.56 -7.68 -20.02
C GLN A 62 -13.19 -6.77 -21.08
N ASN A 63 -13.15 -5.46 -20.86
CA ASN A 63 -13.78 -4.48 -21.75
C ASN A 63 -12.86 -4.00 -22.88
N GLY A 64 -11.55 -4.32 -22.83
CA GLY A 64 -10.56 -3.87 -23.82
C GLY A 64 -10.27 -2.35 -23.76
N GLU A 65 -10.83 -1.65 -22.77
CA GLU A 65 -10.72 -0.21 -22.61
C GLU A 65 -9.75 0.12 -21.47
N VAL A 66 -8.53 0.52 -21.82
CA VAL A 66 -7.63 1.18 -20.88
C VAL A 66 -8.18 2.59 -20.64
N PRO A 67 -8.37 3.03 -19.38
CA PRO A 67 -8.87 4.36 -19.10
C PRO A 67 -7.95 5.37 -19.77
N ARG A 68 -8.50 6.16 -20.70
CA ARG A 68 -7.81 7.33 -21.21
C ARG A 68 -7.75 8.31 -20.04
N ARG A 69 -6.56 8.44 -19.44
CA ARG A 69 -6.31 9.48 -18.45
C ARG A 69 -6.69 10.82 -19.10
N PRO A 70 -7.52 11.67 -18.48
CA PRO A 70 -7.71 13.03 -18.97
C PRO A 70 -6.39 13.80 -18.95
#